data_AF-A0A7J9N5F5-F1
#
_entry.id   AF-A0A7J9N5F5-F1
#
_cell.length_a   1.000
_cell.length_b   1.000
_cell.length_c   1.000
_cell.angle_alpha   90.00
_cell.angle_beta   90.00
_cell.angle_gamma   90.00
#
_symmetry.space_group_name_H-M   'P 1'
#
loop_
_entity.id
_entity.type
_entity.pdbx_description
1 polymer ?
#
loop_
_entity_poly.entity_id
_entity_poly.type
_entity_poly.pdbx_seq_one_letter_code
_entity_poly.pdbx_strand_id
1 'polypeptide(L)' 'MEEEKMNLRLDMDVQKLETEKLRKGKNKAEGDLDSLKTAYKRLRCSMKTAGLGKTSEQWCQEI' A
#
# COMPACT_ATOMS: atom_id res chain seq x y z
N MET A 1 -35.85 22.62 16.22
CA MET A 1 -36.43 21.81 15.13
C MET A 1 -35.80 22.06 13.77
N GLU A 2 -35.88 23.26 13.16
CA GLU A 2 -35.28 23.49 11.82
C GLU A 2 -33.75 23.55 11.84
N GLU A 3 -33.17 24.23 12.83
CA GLU A 3 -31.71 24.36 13.02
C GLU A 3 -31.04 23.00 13.30
N GLU A 4 -31.66 22.15 14.13
CA GLU A 4 -31.18 20.78 14.39
C GLU A 4 -31.19 19.92 13.13
N LYS A 5 -32.21 20.07 12.27
CA LYS A 5 -32.31 19.36 11.00
C LYS A 5 -31.25 19.82 9.99
N MET A 6 -30.83 21.09 10.06
CA MET A 6 -29.72 21.63 9.28
C MET A 6 -28.38 21.07 9.77
N ASN A 7 -28.15 21.05 11.09
CA ASN A 7 -26.93 20.50 11.68
C ASN A 7 -26.75 19.02 11.34
N LEU A 8 -27.82 18.22 11.43
CA LEU A 8 -27.78 16.80 11.04
C LEU A 8 -27.41 16.58 9.56
N ARG A 9 -27.80 17.50 8.67
CA ARG A 9 -27.40 17.43 7.25
C ARG A 9 -25.91 17.74 7.08
N LEU A 10 -25.42 18.76 7.76
CA LEU A 10 -24.01 19.13 7.74
C LEU A 10 -23.11 18.00 8.26
N ASP A 11 -23.49 17.36 9.37
CA ASP A 11 -22.76 16.23 9.93
C ASP A 11 -22.70 15.04 8.96
N MET A 12 -23.80 14.76 8.28
CA MET A 12 -23.87 13.69 7.28
C MET A 12 -22.98 13.99 6.06
N ASP A 13 -22.91 15.25 5.62
CA ASP A 13 -22.02 15.68 4.54
C ASP A 13 -20.54 15.58 4.96
N VAL A 14 -20.21 15.92 6.21
CA VAL A 14 -18.86 15.74 6.79
C VAL A 14 -18.47 14.26 6.81
N GLN A 15 -19.33 13.38 7.34
CA GLN A 15 -19.09 11.93 7.37
C GLN A 15 -18.87 11.35 5.96
N LYS A 16 -19.66 11.82 4.98
CA LYS A 16 -19.51 11.42 3.58
C LYS A 16 -18.15 11.86 3.02
N LEU A 17 -17.69 13.06 3.35
CA LEU A 17 -16.39 13.56 2.91
C LEU A 17 -15.23 12.79 3.53
N GLU A 18 -15.31 12.48 4.83
CA GLU A 18 -14.30 11.70 5.55
C GLU A 18 -14.18 10.28 5.00
N THR A 19 -15.32 9.62 4.76
CA THR A 19 -15.35 8.26 4.18
C THR A 19 -14.78 8.23 2.76
N GLU A 20 -15.09 9.21 1.92
CA GLU A 20 -14.49 9.36 0.58
C GLU A 20 -12.97 9.55 0.65
N LYS A 21 -12.49 10.39 1.57
CA LYS A 21 -11.04 10.61 1.77
C LYS A 21 -10.34 9.33 2.21
N LEU A 22 -10.93 8.60 3.15
CA LEU A 22 -10.40 7.32 3.62
C LEU A 22 -10.33 6.30 2.49
N ARG A 23 -11.39 6.20 1.67
CA ARG A 23 -11.44 5.30 0.51
C ARG A 23 -10.33 5.62 -0.50
N LYS A 24 -10.12 6.90 -0.81
CA LYS A 24 -9.04 7.34 -1.72
C LYS A 24 -7.66 6.99 -1.16
N GLY A 25 -7.44 7.23 0.13
CA GLY A 25 -6.20 6.87 0.82
C GLY A 25 -5.91 5.37 0.77
N LYS A 26 -6.92 4.54 1.06
CA LYS A 26 -6.83 3.08 1.00
C LYS A 26 -6.47 2.58 -0.39
N ASN A 27 -7.17 3.06 -1.42
CA ASN A 27 -6.93 2.64 -2.80
C ASN A 27 -5.52 3.01 -3.27
N LYS A 28 -5.00 4.17 -2.86
CA LYS A 28 -3.61 4.56 -3.14
C LYS A 28 -2.63 3.62 -2.45
N ALA A 29 -2.81 3.36 -1.16
CA ALA A 29 -1.93 2.47 -0.40
C ALA A 29 -1.92 1.04 -0.97
N GLU A 30 -3.06 0.54 -1.43
CA GLU A 30 -3.17 -0.76 -2.09
C GLU A 30 -2.42 -0.80 -3.43
N GLY A 31 -2.54 0.26 -4.24
CA GLY A 31 -1.76 0.39 -5.47
C GLY A 31 -0.24 0.48 -5.24
N ASP A 32 0.18 1.25 -4.23
CA ASP A 32 1.58 1.37 -3.83
C ASP A 32 2.13 0.01 -3.35
N LEU A 33 1.33 -0.76 -2.61
CA LEU A 33 1.69 -2.10 -2.14
C LEU A 33 1.85 -3.09 -3.31
N ASP A 34 0.94 -3.08 -4.28
CA ASP A 34 1.03 -3.96 -5.45
C ASP A 34 2.22 -3.62 -6.35
N SER A 35 2.52 -2.32 -6.49
CA SER A 35 3.72 -1.84 -7.17
C SER A 35 4.98 -2.35 -6.46
N LEU A 36 5.06 -2.18 -5.13
CA LEU A 36 6.18 -2.64 -4.32
C LEU A 36 6.37 -4.16 -4.42
N LYS A 37 5.28 -4.93 -4.34
CA LYS A 37 5.30 -6.39 -4.47
C LYS A 37 5.85 -6.82 -5.83
N THR A 38 5.49 -6.10 -6.89
CA THR A 38 5.97 -6.34 -8.25
C THR A 38 7.46 -5.97 -8.38
N ALA A 39 7.86 -4.81 -7.87
CA ALA A 39 9.25 -4.37 -7.86
C ALA A 39 10.16 -5.34 -7.10
N TYR A 40 9.71 -5.83 -5.94
CA TYR A 40 10.43 -6.81 -5.14
C TYR A 40 10.60 -8.15 -5.86
N LYS A 41 9.54 -8.67 -6.49
CA LYS A 41 9.63 -9.91 -7.30
C LYS A 41 10.65 -9.75 -8.42
N ARG A 42 10.64 -8.61 -9.12
CA ARG A 42 11.59 -8.31 -10.18
C ARG A 42 13.02 -8.27 -9.65
N LEU A 43 13.26 -7.55 -8.54
CA LEU A 43 14.57 -7.48 -7.90
C LEU A 43 15.07 -8.87 -7.50
N ARG A 44 14.23 -9.69 -6.86
CA ARG A 44 14.58 -11.06 -6.47
C ARG A 44 14.97 -11.92 -7.67
N CYS A 45 14.26 -11.80 -8.79
CA CYS A 45 14.62 -12.49 -10.04
C CYS A 45 15.97 -11.98 -10.58
N SER A 46 16.19 -10.67 -10.63
CA SER A 46 17.46 -10.08 -11.05
C SER A 46 18.63 -10.55 -10.20
N MET A 47 18.47 -10.64 -8.87
CA MET A 47 19.49 -11.16 -7.96
C MET A 47 19.81 -12.63 -8.24
N LYS A 48 18.79 -13.46 -8.51
CA LYS A 48 19.00 -14.86 -8.91
C LYS A 48 19.78 -14.97 -10.23
N THR A 49 19.42 -14.18 -11.24
CA THR A 49 20.09 -14.18 -12.55
C THR A 49 21.54 -13.70 -12.44
N ALA A 50 21.81 -12.70 -11.60
CA ALA A 50 23.17 -12.21 -11.35
C ALA A 50 24.03 -13.16 -10.50
N GLY A 51 23.53 -14.34 -10.11
CA GLY A 51 24.24 -15.27 -9.22
C GLY A 51 24.29 -14.83 -7.75
N LEU A 52 23.70 -13.68 -7.42
CA LEU A 52 23.57 -13.12 -6.08
C LEU A 52 22.45 -13.78 -5.25
N GLY A 53 21.77 -14.78 -5.82
CA GLY A 53 20.70 -15.54 -5.17
C GLY A 53 21.17 -16.67 -4.26
N LYS A 54 22.48 -16.87 -4.12
CA LYS A 54 23.08 -17.79 -3.13
C LYS A 54 22.75 -17.31 -1.72
N THR A 55 22.38 -18.22 -0.81
CA THR A 55 22.29 -17.88 0.62
C THR A 55 23.66 -17.47 1.13
N SER A 56 23.72 -16.69 2.22
CA SER A 56 25.01 -16.32 2.86
C SER A 56 25.89 -17.55 3.12
N GLU A 57 25.27 -18.69 3.40
CA GLU A 57 25.90 -19.99 3.65
C GLU A 57 26.57 -20.58 2.40
N GLN A 58 25.94 -20.42 1.23
CA GLN A 58 26.51 -20.86 -0.06
C GLN A 58 27.70 -19.99 -0.51
N TRP A 59 27.81 -18.75 -0.04
CA TRP A 59 29.00 -17.91 -0.30
C TRP A 59 30.20 -18.32 0.57
N CYS A 60 29.97 -18.79 1.80
CA CYS A 60 31.04 -19.22 2.70
C CYS A 60 31.66 -20.58 2.33
N GLN A 61 30.95 -21.45 1.59
CA GLN A 61 31.46 -22.76 1.17
C GLN A 61 32.41 -22.70 -0.03
N GLU A 62 32.53 -21.55 -0.69
CA GLU A 62 33.31 -21.39 -1.93
C GLU A 62 34.64 -20.64 -1.70
N ILE A 63 34.94 -20.30 -0.44
CA ILE A 63 36.25 -19.83 0.06
C ILE A 63 37.03 -21.05 0.56
#